data_AF-A0A958A1W2-F1
#
_entry.id   AF-A0A958A1W2-F1
#
_cell.length_a   1.000
_cell.length_b   1.000
_cell.length_c   1.000
_cell.angle_alpha   90.00
_cell.angle_beta   90.00
_cell.angle_gamma   90.00
#
_symmetry.space_group_name_H-M   'P 1'
#
loop_
_entity.id
_entity.type
_entity.pdbx_description
1 polymer ?
#
loop_
_entity_poly.entity_id
_entity_poly.type
_entity_poly.pdbx_seq_one_letter_code
_entity_poly.pdbx_strand_id
1 'polypeptide(L)'
;KRLDEAYELVKNTVSTGGIVLFVGTKKQAQESVAQEAARCGMPYVNQRWLGGTLTNWRTIRQRIDYMLEIERQQSRGEFARLTKKEALMREREINRLNHRMGGLRDMRRLPNLLFVIDVRRDTIAVKEANILGIPIIAMVDTNCDPDPIDYAIPSNDDAIRAIKLMNSTMASAVLEGQAILSSIRAEEDEVAGMEDEQAMERYLGPSTLAKIQAEYADDDDDFEDSDEEDVDDDSEEELVEAAGVVADAGETAGFDEVEEDTGSEAAEPALEAVSEESSSEEVVEEA
;
A
#
# COMPACT_ATOMS: atom_id res chain seq x y z
N LYS A 1 -6.36 11.52 -26.82
CA LYS A 1 -7.06 10.37 -27.44
C LYS A 1 -6.69 9.07 -26.75
N ARG A 2 -5.50 8.47 -26.99
CA ARG A 2 -5.09 7.21 -26.32
C ARG A 2 -5.04 7.31 -24.78
N LEU A 3 -4.58 8.44 -24.26
CA LEU A 3 -4.59 8.71 -22.82
C LEU A 3 -6.02 8.79 -22.26
N ASP A 4 -6.92 9.46 -22.98
CA ASP A 4 -8.32 9.63 -22.56
C ASP A 4 -9.06 8.28 -22.59
N GLU A 5 -8.82 7.46 -23.62
CA GLU A 5 -9.34 6.08 -23.71
C GLU A 5 -8.86 5.21 -22.53
N ALA A 6 -7.57 5.29 -22.20
CA ALA A 6 -7.01 4.58 -21.05
C ALA A 6 -7.59 5.10 -19.72
N TYR A 7 -7.79 6.42 -19.61
CA TYR A 7 -8.40 7.05 -18.44
C TYR A 7 -9.83 6.55 -18.22
N GLU A 8 -10.66 6.56 -19.26
CA GLU A 8 -12.04 6.06 -19.23
C GLU A 8 -12.08 4.57 -18.89
N LEU A 9 -11.18 3.76 -19.46
CA LEU A 9 -11.09 2.33 -19.17
C LEU A 9 -10.76 2.05 -17.70
N VAL A 10 -9.78 2.78 -17.12
CA VAL A 10 -9.43 2.68 -15.71
C VAL A 10 -10.62 3.06 -14.83
N LYS A 11 -11.24 4.21 -15.12
CA LYS A 11 -12.41 4.70 -14.38
C LYS A 11 -13.55 3.69 -14.40
N ASN A 12 -13.90 3.16 -15.57
CA ASN A 12 -14.95 2.15 -15.73
C ASN A 12 -14.62 0.86 -14.97
N THR A 13 -13.38 0.37 -15.10
CA THR A 13 -12.94 -0.85 -14.39
C THR A 13 -13.09 -0.69 -12.89
N VAL A 14 -12.65 0.44 -12.33
CA VAL A 14 -12.72 0.69 -10.89
C VAL A 14 -14.14 0.97 -10.41
N SER A 15 -14.99 1.61 -11.24
CA SER A 15 -16.41 1.82 -10.93
C SER A 15 -17.19 0.52 -10.74
N THR A 16 -16.73 -0.59 -11.34
CA THR A 16 -17.29 -1.94 -11.13
C THR A 16 -16.65 -2.69 -9.95
N GLY A 17 -15.77 -2.02 -9.18
CA GLY A 17 -14.99 -2.62 -8.10
C GLY A 17 -13.77 -3.43 -8.57
N GLY A 18 -13.33 -3.23 -9.81
CA GLY A 18 -12.13 -3.87 -10.36
C GLY A 18 -10.85 -3.34 -9.71
N ILE A 19 -9.81 -4.17 -9.71
CA ILE A 19 -8.49 -3.83 -9.16
C ILE A 19 -7.53 -3.51 -10.31
N VAL A 20 -6.82 -2.38 -10.18
CA VAL A 20 -5.77 -1.96 -11.12
C VAL A 20 -4.41 -2.17 -10.45
N LEU A 21 -3.51 -2.93 -11.09
CA LEU A 21 -2.16 -3.17 -10.59
C LEU A 21 -1.16 -2.24 -11.29
N PHE A 22 -0.52 -1.38 -10.51
CA PHE A 22 0.51 -0.46 -11.01
C PHE A 22 1.88 -1.14 -11.02
N VAL A 23 2.57 -1.12 -12.16
CA VAL A 23 3.88 -1.76 -12.33
C VAL A 23 4.88 -0.75 -12.90
N GLY A 24 5.99 -0.57 -12.18
CA GLY A 24 7.12 0.19 -12.68
C GLY A 24 8.37 -0.08 -11.89
N THR A 25 9.24 -0.94 -12.41
CA THR A 25 10.51 -1.31 -11.75
C THR A 25 11.68 -0.41 -12.10
N LYS A 26 11.50 0.47 -13.10
CA LYS A 26 12.48 1.45 -13.55
C LYS A 26 12.79 2.45 -12.43
N LYS A 27 14.08 2.78 -12.21
CA LYS A 27 14.53 3.65 -11.10
C LYS A 27 13.77 4.98 -11.03
N GLN A 28 13.51 5.58 -12.18
CA GLN A 28 12.79 6.85 -12.34
C GLN A 28 11.30 6.74 -11.97
N ALA A 29 10.74 5.54 -12.02
CA ALA A 29 9.33 5.27 -11.78
C ALA A 29 9.02 4.77 -10.36
N GLN A 30 9.98 4.13 -9.67
CA GLN A 30 9.71 3.38 -8.45
C GLN A 30 9.01 4.19 -7.35
N GLU A 31 9.50 5.41 -7.11
CA GLU A 31 8.94 6.29 -6.09
C GLU A 31 7.56 6.82 -6.50
N SER A 32 7.44 7.29 -7.74
CA SER A 32 6.20 7.83 -8.29
C SER A 32 5.06 6.80 -8.28
N VAL A 33 5.36 5.55 -8.66
CA VAL A 33 4.39 4.44 -8.62
C VAL A 33 3.91 4.18 -7.21
N ALA A 34 4.84 4.05 -6.27
CA ALA A 34 4.50 3.71 -4.89
C ALA A 34 3.64 4.82 -4.24
N GLN A 35 4.00 6.09 -4.45
CA GLN A 35 3.27 7.23 -3.90
C GLN A 35 1.86 7.35 -4.47
N GLU A 36 1.70 7.31 -5.80
CA GLU A 36 0.38 7.50 -6.42
C GLU A 36 -0.53 6.27 -6.26
N ALA A 37 0.03 5.05 -6.26
CA ALA A 37 -0.77 3.85 -6.01
C ALA A 37 -1.22 3.75 -4.54
N ALA A 38 -0.34 4.10 -3.59
CA ALA A 38 -0.72 4.18 -2.18
C ALA A 38 -1.80 5.26 -1.96
N ARG A 39 -1.70 6.40 -2.66
CA ARG A 39 -2.71 7.47 -2.61
C ARG A 39 -4.09 7.01 -3.06
N CYS A 40 -4.19 6.18 -4.10
CA CYS A 40 -5.48 5.65 -4.57
C CYS A 40 -5.87 4.28 -3.97
N GLY A 41 -5.06 3.75 -3.05
CA GLY A 41 -5.31 2.47 -2.39
C GLY A 41 -5.25 1.25 -3.32
N MET A 42 -4.53 1.36 -4.43
CA MET A 42 -4.36 0.26 -5.39
C MET A 42 -3.03 -0.47 -5.19
N PRO A 43 -2.97 -1.78 -5.52
CA PRO A 43 -1.73 -2.54 -5.40
C PRO A 43 -0.69 -2.08 -6.42
N TYR A 44 0.57 -2.23 -6.05
CA TYR A 44 1.69 -1.83 -6.90
C TYR A 44 2.93 -2.72 -6.78
N VAL A 45 3.76 -2.69 -7.81
CA VAL A 45 5.10 -3.30 -7.85
C VAL A 45 6.09 -2.26 -8.36
N ASN A 46 6.97 -1.78 -7.47
CA ASN A 46 7.96 -0.75 -7.78
C ASN A 46 9.41 -1.23 -7.80
N GLN A 47 9.73 -2.38 -7.19
CA GLN A 47 11.12 -2.85 -7.09
C GLN A 47 11.50 -3.81 -8.21
N ARG A 48 11.00 -5.04 -8.14
CA ARG A 48 11.28 -6.08 -9.12
C ARG A 48 10.07 -6.99 -9.27
N TRP A 49 9.70 -7.26 -10.52
CA TRP A 49 8.72 -8.28 -10.84
C TRP A 49 9.27 -9.68 -10.54
N LEU A 50 8.58 -10.44 -9.70
CA LEU A 50 8.90 -11.85 -9.46
C LEU A 50 8.19 -12.68 -10.53
N GLY A 51 8.92 -13.54 -11.25
CA GLY A 51 8.27 -14.46 -12.19
C GLY A 51 7.26 -15.35 -11.47
N GLY A 52 6.06 -15.46 -12.03
CA GLY A 52 4.93 -16.15 -11.41
C GLY A 52 4.08 -15.29 -10.49
N THR A 53 4.26 -13.96 -10.48
CA THR A 53 3.45 -13.05 -9.65
C THR A 53 1.96 -13.21 -9.95
N LEU A 54 1.58 -13.28 -11.22
CA LEU A 54 0.19 -13.46 -11.64
C LEU A 54 -0.13 -14.93 -11.93
N THR A 55 0.73 -15.61 -12.68
CA THR A 55 0.45 -17.01 -13.12
C THR A 55 0.53 -18.03 -11.98
N ASN A 56 1.31 -17.75 -10.93
CA ASN A 56 1.40 -18.55 -9.71
C ASN A 56 0.97 -17.75 -8.47
N TRP A 57 -0.15 -17.03 -8.59
CA TRP A 57 -0.67 -16.17 -7.53
C TRP A 57 -0.87 -16.88 -6.19
N ARG A 58 -1.29 -18.16 -6.18
CA ARG A 58 -1.50 -18.92 -4.95
C ARG A 58 -0.22 -19.01 -4.10
N THR A 59 0.93 -19.25 -4.73
CA THR A 59 2.21 -19.36 -4.03
C THR A 59 2.68 -17.99 -3.55
N ILE A 60 2.51 -16.95 -4.38
CA ILE A 60 2.88 -15.58 -4.03
C ILE A 60 2.03 -15.08 -2.87
N ARG A 61 0.73 -15.40 -2.87
CA ARG A 61 -0.16 -15.06 -1.79
C ARG A 61 0.24 -15.72 -0.47
N GLN A 62 0.58 -17.00 -0.49
CA GLN A 62 1.12 -17.69 0.70
C GLN A 62 2.38 -17.01 1.26
N ARG A 63 3.24 -16.47 0.38
CA ARG A 63 4.42 -15.71 0.81
C ARG A 63 4.07 -14.35 1.42
N ILE A 64 3.04 -13.68 0.90
CA ILE A 64 2.51 -12.43 1.48
C ILE A 64 1.87 -12.72 2.85
N ASP A 65 1.07 -13.78 2.96
CA ASP A 65 0.44 -14.16 4.23
C ASP A 65 1.50 -14.53 5.29
N TYR A 66 2.58 -15.21 4.89
CA TYR A 66 3.74 -15.49 5.74
C TYR A 66 4.45 -14.20 6.19
N MET A 67 4.65 -13.24 5.29
CA MET A 67 5.21 -11.92 5.65
C MET A 67 4.35 -11.22 6.71
N LEU A 68 3.03 -11.19 6.52
CA LEU A 68 2.08 -10.59 7.46
C LEU A 68 2.04 -11.31 8.81
N GLU A 69 2.27 -12.63 8.82
CA GLU A 69 2.38 -13.40 10.05
C GLU A 69 3.64 -13.03 10.85
N ILE A 70 4.80 -12.93 10.19
CA ILE A 70 6.04 -12.53 10.86
C ILE A 70 5.94 -11.08 11.39
N GLU A 71 5.33 -10.16 10.63
CA GLU A 71 5.06 -8.79 11.11
C GLU A 71 4.15 -8.79 12.34
N ARG A 72 3.11 -9.62 12.35
CA ARG A 72 2.23 -9.77 13.52
C ARG A 72 2.99 -10.29 14.73
N GLN A 73 3.86 -11.29 14.57
CA GLN A 73 4.73 -11.79 15.64
C GLN A 73 5.67 -10.70 16.17
N GLN A 74 6.24 -9.88 15.28
CA GLN A 74 7.07 -8.74 15.66
C GLN A 74 6.27 -7.73 16.49
N SER A 75 5.06 -7.35 16.04
CA SER A 75 4.20 -6.39 16.75
C SER A 75 3.73 -6.89 18.13
N ARG A 76 3.60 -8.22 18.30
CA ARG A 76 3.27 -8.87 19.59
C ARG A 76 4.47 -8.99 20.54
N GLY A 77 5.66 -8.56 20.12
CA GLY A 77 6.87 -8.64 20.93
C GLY A 77 7.49 -10.03 21.03
N GLU A 78 7.09 -11.00 20.19
CA GLU A 78 7.62 -12.37 20.23
C GLU A 78 9.13 -12.42 19.93
N PHE A 79 9.64 -11.42 19.20
CA PHE A 79 11.05 -11.32 18.85
C PHE A 79 11.97 -11.11 20.07
N ALA A 80 11.44 -10.53 21.16
CA ALA A 80 12.18 -10.34 22.39
C ALA A 80 12.52 -11.67 23.10
N ARG A 81 11.79 -12.74 22.79
CA ARG A 81 12.03 -14.09 23.33
C ARG A 81 13.05 -14.89 22.50
N LEU A 82 13.44 -14.38 21.33
CA LEU A 82 14.40 -15.03 20.44
C LEU A 82 15.83 -14.58 20.75
N THR A 83 16.81 -15.34 20.29
CA THR A 83 18.19 -14.89 20.34
C THR A 83 18.38 -13.66 19.43
N LYS A 84 19.32 -12.76 19.77
CA LYS A 84 19.62 -11.57 18.94
C LYS A 84 19.90 -11.92 17.47
N LYS A 85 20.53 -13.07 17.22
CA LYS A 85 20.82 -13.56 15.86
C LYS A 85 19.54 -13.95 15.12
N GLU A 86 18.64 -14.67 15.75
CA GLU A 86 17.37 -15.09 15.14
C GLU A 86 16.43 -13.91 14.92
N ALA A 87 16.33 -13.00 15.90
CA ALA A 87 15.55 -11.77 15.77
C ALA A 87 16.04 -10.95 14.56
N LEU A 88 17.36 -10.75 14.42
CA LEU A 88 17.97 -10.05 13.29
C LEU A 88 17.71 -10.77 11.96
N MET A 89 17.73 -12.11 11.93
CA MET A 89 17.43 -12.87 10.72
C MET A 89 15.97 -12.69 10.30
N ARG A 90 15.03 -12.72 11.25
CA ARG A 90 13.60 -12.48 10.97
C ARG A 90 13.35 -11.05 10.49
N GLU A 91 14.00 -10.06 11.10
CA GLU A 91 13.89 -8.66 10.68
C GLU A 91 14.40 -8.45 9.24
N ARG A 92 15.55 -9.04 8.91
CA ARG A 92 16.07 -9.04 7.53
C ARG A 92 15.12 -9.73 6.55
N GLU A 93 14.46 -10.79 6.98
CA GLU A 93 13.45 -11.49 6.18
C GLU A 93 12.22 -10.62 5.93
N ILE A 94 11.66 -9.97 6.96
CA ILE A 94 10.56 -8.99 6.83
C ILE A 94 10.96 -7.90 5.82
N ASN A 95 12.10 -7.25 6.03
CA ASN A 95 12.56 -6.16 5.16
C ASN A 95 12.71 -6.62 3.71
N ARG A 96 13.25 -7.83 3.49
CA ARG A 96 13.38 -8.41 2.14
C ARG A 96 12.02 -8.69 1.50
N LEU A 97 11.07 -9.22 2.25
CA LEU A 97 9.73 -9.53 1.76
C LEU A 97 8.95 -8.24 1.47
N ASN A 98 8.96 -7.27 2.39
CA ASN A 98 8.32 -5.96 2.20
C ASN A 98 8.86 -5.21 1.00
N HIS A 99 10.18 -5.21 0.82
CA HIS A 99 10.80 -4.57 -0.33
C HIS A 99 10.33 -5.18 -1.66
N ARG A 100 10.01 -6.48 -1.71
CA ARG A 100 9.63 -7.17 -2.96
C ARG A 100 8.13 -7.23 -3.20
N MET A 101 7.34 -7.43 -2.15
CA MET A 101 5.91 -7.77 -2.23
C MET A 101 5.03 -6.88 -1.34
N GLY A 102 5.60 -5.86 -0.68
CA GLY A 102 4.84 -4.96 0.20
C GLY A 102 3.69 -4.24 -0.50
N GLY A 103 3.88 -3.84 -1.76
CA GLY A 103 2.82 -3.20 -2.57
C GLY A 103 1.69 -4.15 -3.01
N LEU A 104 1.83 -5.47 -2.80
CA LEU A 104 0.79 -6.47 -3.10
C LEU A 104 0.02 -6.91 -1.84
N ARG A 105 0.30 -6.30 -0.69
CA ARG A 105 -0.23 -6.68 0.63
C ARG A 105 -1.76 -6.78 0.66
N ASP A 106 -2.43 -5.76 0.11
CA ASP A 106 -3.89 -5.64 0.19
C ASP A 106 -4.61 -6.40 -0.94
N MET A 107 -3.86 -6.94 -1.88
CA MET A 107 -4.41 -7.63 -3.05
C MET A 107 -4.94 -9.01 -2.65
N ARG A 108 -6.27 -9.19 -2.76
CA ARG A 108 -6.90 -10.47 -2.42
C ARG A 108 -7.09 -11.43 -3.58
N ARG A 109 -7.34 -10.88 -4.76
CA ARG A 109 -7.63 -11.58 -6.02
C ARG A 109 -6.72 -11.03 -7.11
N LEU A 110 -6.65 -11.72 -8.24
CA LEU A 110 -5.95 -11.24 -9.44
C LEU A 110 -6.47 -9.86 -9.88
N PRO A 111 -5.60 -9.00 -10.45
CA PRO A 111 -6.03 -7.69 -10.92
C PRO A 111 -6.89 -7.83 -12.17
N ASN A 112 -7.78 -6.86 -12.39
CA ASN A 112 -8.60 -6.77 -13.58
C ASN A 112 -7.91 -6.02 -14.71
N LEU A 113 -6.93 -5.17 -14.39
CA LEU A 113 -6.23 -4.32 -15.32
C LEU A 113 -4.79 -4.14 -14.85
N LEU A 114 -3.85 -4.20 -15.79
CA LEU A 114 -2.43 -3.95 -15.53
C LEU A 114 -2.05 -2.59 -16.11
N PHE A 115 -1.41 -1.73 -15.31
CA PHE A 115 -0.82 -0.47 -15.77
C PHE A 115 0.71 -0.54 -15.67
N VAL A 116 1.41 -0.49 -16.80
CA VAL A 116 2.87 -0.69 -16.89
C VAL A 116 3.57 0.57 -17.41
N ILE A 117 4.63 1.00 -16.75
CA ILE A 117 5.38 2.21 -17.16
C ILE A 117 6.48 1.93 -18.18
N ASP A 118 7.18 0.79 -18.05
CA ASP A 118 8.26 0.42 -18.97
C ASP A 118 8.09 -1.04 -19.37
N VAL A 119 7.62 -1.25 -20.59
CA VAL A 119 7.34 -2.56 -21.17
C VAL A 119 8.62 -3.38 -21.31
N ARG A 120 9.75 -2.73 -21.62
CA ARG A 120 11.04 -3.40 -21.86
C ARG A 120 11.65 -3.91 -20.56
N ARG A 121 11.54 -3.14 -19.47
CA ARG A 121 11.96 -3.60 -18.13
C ARG A 121 11.03 -4.67 -17.57
N ASP A 122 9.72 -4.50 -17.76
CA ASP A 122 8.68 -5.32 -17.13
C ASP A 122 8.04 -6.33 -18.10
N THR A 123 8.80 -6.83 -19.07
CA THR A 123 8.33 -7.82 -20.08
C THR A 123 7.70 -9.07 -19.48
N ILE A 124 8.18 -9.51 -18.31
CA ILE A 124 7.65 -10.71 -17.64
C ILE A 124 6.23 -10.44 -17.14
N ALA A 125 5.96 -9.25 -16.61
CA ALA A 125 4.63 -8.85 -16.16
C ALA A 125 3.64 -8.85 -17.33
N VAL A 126 4.05 -8.27 -18.46
CA VAL A 126 3.26 -8.22 -19.70
C VAL A 126 2.96 -9.63 -20.23
N LYS A 127 3.97 -10.50 -20.27
CA LYS A 127 3.79 -11.90 -20.70
C LYS A 127 2.82 -12.66 -19.80
N GLU A 128 2.95 -12.52 -18.48
CA GLU A 128 2.06 -13.19 -17.53
C GLU A 128 0.61 -12.68 -17.63
N ALA A 129 0.42 -11.36 -17.78
CA ALA A 129 -0.90 -10.77 -17.98
C ALA A 129 -1.55 -11.26 -19.28
N ASN A 130 -0.79 -11.32 -20.38
CA ASN A 130 -1.27 -11.84 -21.66
C ASN A 130 -1.67 -13.32 -21.58
N ILE A 131 -0.91 -14.15 -20.85
CA ILE A 131 -1.26 -15.56 -20.63
C ILE A 131 -2.61 -15.70 -19.90
N LEU A 132 -2.90 -14.79 -18.97
CA LEU A 132 -4.13 -14.80 -18.19
C LEU A 132 -5.29 -14.02 -18.85
N GLY A 133 -5.04 -13.33 -19.97
CA GLY A 133 -6.02 -12.47 -20.62
C GLY A 133 -6.39 -11.22 -19.82
N ILE A 134 -5.47 -10.73 -18.98
CA ILE A 134 -5.67 -9.49 -18.23
C ILE A 134 -5.30 -8.32 -19.16
N PRO A 135 -6.20 -7.34 -19.39
CA PRO A 135 -5.92 -6.21 -20.27
C PRO A 135 -4.77 -5.35 -19.75
N ILE A 136 -3.96 -4.86 -20.69
CA ILE A 136 -2.72 -4.12 -20.39
C ILE A 136 -2.81 -2.71 -20.94
N ILE A 137 -2.67 -1.74 -20.04
CA ILE A 137 -2.37 -0.35 -20.39
C ILE A 137 -0.88 -0.14 -20.13
N ALA A 138 -0.15 0.38 -21.11
CA ALA A 138 1.27 0.65 -20.90
C ALA A 138 1.75 1.92 -21.60
N MET A 139 2.74 2.56 -20.96
CA MET A 139 3.53 3.61 -21.60
C MET A 139 4.51 2.96 -22.58
N VAL A 140 4.51 3.44 -23.81
CA VAL A 140 5.36 2.94 -24.88
C VAL A 140 6.24 4.07 -25.38
N ASP A 141 7.56 3.85 -25.32
CA ASP A 141 8.56 4.71 -25.95
C ASP A 141 9.04 4.11 -27.28
N THR A 142 9.86 4.87 -28.01
CA THR A 142 10.45 4.51 -29.30
C THR A 142 11.17 3.16 -29.35
N ASN A 143 11.59 2.62 -28.21
CA ASN A 143 12.37 1.39 -28.10
C ASN A 143 11.55 0.17 -27.63
N CYS A 144 10.23 0.31 -27.55
CA CYS A 144 9.30 -0.72 -27.08
C CYS A 144 8.38 -1.19 -28.21
N ASP A 145 8.13 -2.50 -28.24
CA ASP A 145 7.16 -3.11 -29.14
C ASP A 145 5.74 -2.94 -28.56
N PRO A 146 4.81 -2.28 -29.29
CA PRO A 146 3.44 -2.07 -28.82
C PRO A 146 2.53 -3.29 -29.03
N ASP A 147 2.92 -4.28 -29.84
CA ASP A 147 2.07 -5.42 -30.20
C ASP A 147 1.51 -6.23 -29.02
N PRO A 148 2.26 -6.50 -27.93
CA PRO A 148 1.74 -7.27 -26.80
C PRO A 148 0.88 -6.45 -25.82
N ILE A 149 0.48 -5.22 -26.18
CA ILE A 149 -0.20 -4.26 -25.29
C ILE A 149 -1.54 -3.87 -25.91
N ASP A 150 -2.63 -4.00 -25.15
CA ASP A 150 -3.96 -3.65 -25.64
C ASP A 150 -4.15 -2.13 -25.79
N TYR A 151 -3.69 -1.37 -24.80
CA TYR A 151 -3.83 0.08 -24.72
C TYR A 151 -2.46 0.74 -24.57
N ALA A 152 -1.77 0.91 -25.69
CA ALA A 152 -0.48 1.60 -25.75
C ALA A 152 -0.66 3.13 -25.68
N ILE A 153 0.00 3.76 -24.70
CA ILE A 153 0.07 5.21 -24.55
C ILE A 153 1.47 5.67 -24.97
N PRO A 154 1.62 6.37 -26.11
CA PRO A 154 2.92 6.87 -26.52
C PRO A 154 3.37 7.95 -25.53
N SER A 155 4.47 7.69 -24.82
CA SER A 155 5.03 8.61 -23.84
C SER A 155 6.50 8.31 -23.57
N ASN A 156 7.26 9.34 -23.21
CA ASN A 156 8.63 9.17 -22.73
C ASN A 156 8.62 8.54 -21.33
N ASP A 157 9.19 7.36 -21.20
CA ASP A 157 9.29 6.57 -19.97
C ASP A 157 10.60 6.82 -19.20
N ASP A 158 11.53 7.62 -19.72
CA ASP A 158 12.77 8.04 -19.04
C ASP A 158 12.58 9.32 -18.21
N ALA A 159 11.64 10.19 -18.62
CA ALA A 159 11.42 11.46 -17.97
C ALA A 159 10.58 11.32 -16.69
N ILE A 160 11.18 11.56 -15.52
CA ILE A 160 10.51 11.51 -14.21
C ILE A 160 9.21 12.35 -14.21
N ARG A 161 9.22 13.53 -14.83
CA ARG A 161 8.03 14.40 -14.91
C ARG A 161 6.89 13.76 -15.73
N ALA A 162 7.23 13.10 -16.84
CA ALA A 162 6.25 12.42 -17.68
C ALA A 162 5.66 11.21 -16.94
N ILE A 163 6.50 10.39 -16.32
CA ILE A 163 6.07 9.25 -15.50
C ILE A 163 5.15 9.71 -14.35
N LYS A 164 5.55 10.77 -13.64
CA LYS A 164 4.74 11.33 -12.55
C LYS A 164 3.39 11.83 -13.04
N LEU A 165 3.36 12.57 -14.16
CA LEU A 165 2.11 13.04 -14.76
C LEU A 165 1.20 11.88 -15.15
N MET A 166 1.76 10.82 -15.75
CA MET A 166 1.03 9.63 -16.14
C MET A 166 0.44 8.89 -14.93
N ASN A 167 1.27 8.63 -13.92
CA ASN A 167 0.84 7.97 -12.69
C ASN A 167 -0.23 8.77 -11.95
N SER A 168 -0.05 10.09 -11.81
CA SER A 168 -1.03 10.95 -11.13
C SER A 168 -2.35 11.01 -11.89
N THR A 169 -2.30 11.00 -13.22
CA THR A 169 -3.50 11.01 -14.08
C THR A 169 -4.27 9.70 -13.91
N MET A 170 -3.59 8.55 -13.96
CA MET A 170 -4.21 7.24 -13.74
C MET A 170 -4.73 7.06 -12.32
N ALA A 171 -3.99 7.52 -11.31
CA ALA A 171 -4.44 7.50 -9.91
C ALA A 171 -5.69 8.38 -9.70
N SER A 172 -5.77 9.52 -10.39
CA SER A 172 -6.98 10.37 -10.37
C SER A 172 -8.17 9.65 -11.02
N ALA A 173 -7.96 8.93 -12.13
CA ALA A 173 -9.00 8.11 -12.75
C ALA A 173 -9.53 7.01 -11.82
N VAL A 174 -8.62 6.38 -11.05
CA VAL A 174 -8.98 5.39 -10.03
C VAL A 174 -9.84 6.02 -8.94
N LEU A 175 -9.43 7.17 -8.40
CA LEU A 175 -10.19 7.86 -7.34
C LEU A 175 -11.58 8.27 -7.82
N GLU A 176 -11.71 8.77 -9.05
CA GLU A 176 -13.02 9.05 -9.64
C GLU A 176 -13.88 7.79 -9.80
N GLY A 177 -13.28 6.68 -10.26
CA GLY A 177 -13.97 5.40 -10.36
C GLY A 177 -14.44 4.88 -9.00
N GLN A 178 -13.63 5.04 -7.95
CA GLN A 178 -14.01 4.69 -6.57
C GLN A 178 -15.17 5.55 -6.06
N ALA A 179 -15.15 6.85 -6.35
CA ALA A 179 -16.24 7.75 -5.97
C ALA A 179 -17.57 7.33 -6.62
N ILE A 180 -17.55 6.97 -7.91
CA ILE A 180 -18.73 6.45 -8.61
C ILE A 180 -19.20 5.12 -8.01
N LEU A 181 -18.29 4.20 -7.72
CA LEU A 181 -18.64 2.94 -7.06
C LEU A 181 -19.31 3.19 -5.69
N SER A 182 -18.81 4.16 -4.92
CA SER A 182 -19.38 4.49 -3.62
C SER A 182 -20.77 5.12 -3.73
N SER A 183 -21.02 5.98 -4.73
CA SER A 183 -22.34 6.56 -4.94
C SER A 183 -23.35 5.51 -5.41
N ILE A 184 -22.96 4.63 -6.34
CA ILE A 184 -23.83 3.54 -6.81
C ILE A 184 -24.20 2.61 -5.64
N ARG A 185 -23.24 2.25 -4.80
CA ARG A 185 -23.50 1.41 -3.62
C ARG A 185 -24.45 2.08 -2.62
N ALA A 186 -24.27 3.38 -2.38
CA ALA A 186 -25.16 4.12 -1.50
C ALA A 186 -26.60 4.17 -2.05
N GLU A 187 -26.76 4.40 -3.36
CA GLU A 187 -28.07 4.35 -4.02
C GLU A 187 -28.70 2.95 -3.97
N GLU A 188 -27.91 1.88 -4.17
CA GLU A 188 -28.37 0.50 -4.05
C GLU A 188 -28.83 0.17 -2.61
N ASP A 189 -28.09 0.60 -1.60
CA ASP A 189 -28.44 0.40 -0.19
C ASP A 189 -29.73 1.16 0.18
N GLU A 190 -29.92 2.38 -0.34
CA GLU A 190 -31.16 3.16 -0.15
C GLU A 190 -32.38 2.49 -0.80
N VAL A 191 -32.23 1.99 -2.04
CA VAL A 191 -33.32 1.28 -2.74
C VAL A 191 -33.66 -0.03 -2.05
N ALA A 192 -32.66 -0.79 -1.59
CA ALA A 192 -32.87 -2.03 -0.84
C ALA A 192 -33.63 -1.77 0.47
N GLY A 193 -33.29 -0.71 1.20
CA GLY A 193 -34.02 -0.30 2.40
C GLY A 193 -35.49 0.04 2.12
N MET A 194 -35.79 0.72 1.00
CA MET A 194 -37.16 1.01 0.60
C MET A 194 -37.94 -0.25 0.18
N GLU A 195 -37.30 -1.20 -0.50
CA GLU A 195 -37.93 -2.48 -0.86
C GLU A 195 -38.23 -3.32 0.38
N ASP A 196 -37.34 -3.35 1.37
CA ASP A 196 -37.54 -4.04 2.64
C ASP A 196 -38.69 -3.41 3.45
N GLU A 197 -38.78 -2.08 3.51
CA GLU A 197 -39.91 -1.37 4.13
C GLU A 197 -41.24 -1.68 3.43
N GLN A 198 -41.27 -1.64 2.10
CA GLN A 198 -42.48 -1.95 1.33
C GLN A 198 -42.89 -3.43 1.45
N ALA A 199 -41.92 -4.34 1.50
CA ALA A 199 -42.17 -5.75 1.75
C ALA A 199 -42.73 -5.98 3.17
N MET A 200 -42.17 -5.30 4.17
CA MET A 200 -42.66 -5.32 5.55
C MET A 200 -44.09 -4.78 5.62
N GLU A 201 -44.38 -3.65 4.98
CA GLU A 201 -45.72 -3.05 4.93
C GLU A 201 -46.74 -3.99 4.28
N ARG A 202 -46.34 -4.66 3.19
CA ARG A 202 -47.19 -5.63 2.48
C ARG A 202 -47.49 -6.88 3.29
N TYR A 203 -46.55 -7.35 4.11
CA TYR A 203 -46.71 -8.57 4.92
C TYR A 203 -47.41 -8.33 6.25
N LEU A 204 -47.13 -7.22 6.94
CA LEU A 204 -47.74 -6.93 8.25
C LEU A 204 -49.10 -6.23 8.13
N GLY A 205 -49.37 -5.52 7.03
CA GLY A 205 -50.53 -4.65 6.91
C GLY A 205 -50.48 -3.45 7.88
N PRO A 206 -51.20 -2.36 7.58
CA PRO A 206 -51.06 -1.10 8.31
C PRO A 206 -51.45 -1.20 9.79
N SER A 207 -52.32 -2.15 10.15
CA SER A 207 -52.76 -2.37 11.54
C SER A 207 -51.72 -3.06 12.42
N THR A 208 -50.84 -3.89 11.86
CA THR A 208 -49.86 -4.67 12.66
C THR A 208 -48.55 -3.90 12.76
N LEU A 209 -48.20 -3.17 11.70
CA LEU A 209 -47.03 -2.28 11.68
C LEU A 209 -47.17 -1.12 12.69
N ALA A 210 -48.37 -0.53 12.78
CA ALA A 210 -48.69 0.48 13.79
C ALA A 210 -48.67 -0.06 15.24
N LYS A 211 -48.97 -1.35 15.44
CA LYS A 211 -48.88 -1.98 16.77
C LYS A 211 -47.43 -2.23 17.18
N ILE A 212 -46.60 -2.71 16.26
CA ILE A 212 -45.18 -2.92 16.51
C ILE A 212 -44.47 -1.58 16.77
N GLN A 213 -44.76 -0.55 15.99
CA GLN A 213 -44.21 0.80 16.23
C GLN A 213 -44.69 1.40 17.56
N ALA A 214 -45.93 1.14 17.98
CA ALA A 214 -46.43 1.58 19.27
C ALA A 214 -45.79 0.81 20.44
N GLU A 215 -45.60 -0.51 20.29
CA GLU A 215 -45.01 -1.38 21.31
C GLU A 215 -43.52 -1.06 21.54
N TYR A 216 -42.78 -0.66 20.50
CA TYR A 216 -41.38 -0.20 20.64
C TYR A 216 -41.24 1.28 21.05
N ALA A 217 -42.29 2.09 20.93
CA ALA A 217 -42.26 3.48 21.38
C ALA A 217 -42.54 3.61 22.90
N ASP A 218 -43.13 2.59 23.52
CA ASP A 218 -43.38 2.55 24.97
C ASP A 218 -42.14 2.06 25.78
N ASP A 219 -41.10 1.51 25.14
CA ASP A 219 -39.90 0.97 25.81
C ASP A 219 -38.72 1.99 25.91
N ASP A 220 -38.81 3.17 25.29
CA ASP A 220 -37.75 4.22 25.36
C ASP A 220 -37.94 5.22 26.52
N ASP A 221 -39.05 5.15 27.27
CA ASP A 221 -39.36 6.06 28.39
C ASP A 221 -39.07 5.48 29.79
N ASP A 222 -38.50 4.26 29.91
CA ASP A 222 -38.34 3.57 31.21
C ASP A 222 -36.87 3.18 31.54
N PHE A 223 -35.88 3.94 31.05
CA PHE A 223 -34.50 3.83 31.52
C PHE A 223 -33.89 5.16 31.99
N GLU A 224 -34.65 5.94 32.76
CA GLU A 224 -34.09 6.86 33.75
C GLU A 224 -34.79 6.69 35.12
N ASP A 225 -34.04 6.05 36.02
CA ASP A 225 -33.92 6.39 37.44
C ASP A 225 -34.84 5.72 38.49
N SER A 226 -34.45 4.52 38.94
CA SER A 226 -34.48 4.17 40.37
C SER A 226 -33.61 2.93 40.65
N ASP A 227 -32.40 3.15 41.17
CA ASP A 227 -31.76 2.34 42.23
C ASP A 227 -30.35 2.90 42.52
N GLU A 228 -30.28 4.07 43.16
CA GLU A 228 -29.13 4.48 43.95
C GLU A 228 -29.60 4.78 45.38
N GLU A 229 -29.38 3.83 46.30
CA GLU A 229 -28.91 4.09 47.66
C GLU A 229 -28.43 2.78 48.33
N ASP A 230 -27.13 2.72 48.63
CA ASP A 230 -26.47 2.21 49.86
C ASP A 230 -24.94 2.06 49.56
N VAL A 231 -24.08 3.06 49.87
CA VAL A 231 -23.34 3.29 51.15
C VAL A 231 -22.27 2.19 51.36
N ASP A 232 -20.94 2.41 51.33
CA ASP A 232 -20.06 3.24 52.18
C ASP A 232 -18.67 3.45 51.50
N ASP A 233 -18.00 4.59 51.73
CA ASP A 233 -16.68 4.72 52.40
C ASP A 233 -16.02 6.12 52.15
N ASP A 234 -16.22 7.02 53.12
CA ASP A 234 -15.33 8.07 53.67
C ASP A 234 -14.35 8.84 52.74
N SER A 235 -14.59 10.15 52.49
CA SER A 235 -13.97 11.33 53.16
C SER A 235 -12.46 11.51 52.86
N GLU A 236 -11.87 12.63 52.40
CA GLU A 236 -12.13 14.06 52.55
C GLU A 236 -11.42 14.85 51.41
N GLU A 237 -11.99 15.99 50.98
CA GLU A 237 -11.24 17.15 50.46
C GLU A 237 -11.55 18.36 51.37
N GLU A 238 -10.52 18.99 51.95
CA GLU A 238 -10.17 20.44 51.82
C GLU A 238 -9.41 21.03 53.03
N LEU A 239 -8.24 21.60 52.70
CA LEU A 239 -7.66 22.88 53.15
C LEU A 239 -7.35 23.17 54.64
N VAL A 240 -6.07 23.50 54.93
CA VAL A 240 -5.68 24.71 55.68
C VAL A 240 -4.20 25.10 55.49
N GLU A 241 -3.97 26.40 55.33
CA GLU A 241 -2.69 27.13 55.35
C GLU A 241 -1.92 26.99 56.68
N ALA A 242 -0.58 26.99 56.64
CA ALA A 242 0.27 27.84 57.50
C ALA A 242 1.79 27.68 57.20
N ALA A 243 2.37 28.77 56.68
CA ALA A 243 3.67 29.39 56.98
C ALA A 243 4.89 28.58 57.49
N GLY A 244 6.04 28.79 56.82
CA GLY A 244 7.39 28.60 57.39
C GLY A 244 8.51 28.37 56.35
N VAL A 245 9.06 29.42 55.69
CA VAL A 245 10.44 29.95 55.90
C VAL A 245 11.55 28.93 55.56
N VAL A 246 12.33 29.00 54.45
CA VAL A 246 13.36 29.96 53.95
C VAL A 246 13.63 29.65 52.44
N ALA A 247 13.75 30.60 51.50
CA ALA A 247 14.97 31.35 51.07
C ALA A 247 16.21 30.43 50.90
N ASP A 248 17.04 30.43 49.85
CA ASP A 248 17.51 31.48 48.93
C ASP A 248 18.46 30.83 47.87
N ALA A 249 18.67 31.55 46.75
CA ALA A 249 19.81 31.58 45.81
C ALA A 249 20.36 30.26 45.22
N GLY A 250 20.47 30.09 43.90
CA GLY A 250 21.33 30.89 43.00
C GLY A 250 22.37 29.91 42.43
N GLU A 251 22.37 29.58 41.15
CA GLU A 251 22.93 30.36 40.04
C GLU A 251 24.24 29.71 39.52
N THR A 252 24.33 29.69 38.19
CA THR A 252 25.51 29.67 37.31
C THR A 252 26.29 28.39 36.96
N ALA A 253 26.42 28.27 35.63
CA ALA A 253 27.63 28.01 34.83
C ALA A 253 28.24 26.61 34.91
N GLY A 254 28.70 26.00 33.81
CA GLY A 254 29.18 26.54 32.55
C GLY A 254 30.53 25.86 32.24
N PHE A 255 30.85 25.74 30.95
CA PHE A 255 32.12 25.24 30.38
C PHE A 255 32.37 23.72 30.52
N ASP A 256 32.82 23.01 29.49
CA ASP A 256 33.99 23.34 28.66
C ASP A 256 33.85 22.90 27.19
N GLU A 257 34.25 23.80 26.29
CA GLU A 257 34.74 23.57 24.93
C GLU A 257 36.21 23.16 25.02
N VAL A 258 36.67 22.16 24.27
CA VAL A 258 38.04 22.17 23.72
C VAL A 258 38.04 21.55 22.32
N GLU A 259 38.34 22.42 21.35
CA GLU A 259 39.15 22.33 20.12
C GLU A 259 39.74 20.96 19.72
N GLU A 260 39.58 20.51 18.46
CA GLU A 260 40.31 20.84 17.22
C GLU A 260 41.64 20.06 17.05
N ASP A 261 42.11 19.97 15.79
CA ASP A 261 43.35 19.32 15.30
C ASP A 261 43.21 17.80 14.99
N THR A 262 43.52 17.20 13.83
CA THR A 262 44.28 17.49 12.59
C THR A 262 43.66 16.55 11.51
N GLY A 263 43.56 16.83 10.21
CA GLY A 263 44.66 16.99 9.26
C GLY A 263 44.95 15.69 8.48
N SER A 264 44.83 15.77 7.14
CA SER A 264 45.47 14.87 6.13
C SER A 264 44.87 13.46 5.99
N GLU A 265 44.91 12.74 4.86
CA GLU A 265 45.23 12.94 3.44
C GLU A 265 45.03 11.54 2.82
N ALA A 266 44.71 11.49 1.53
CA ALA A 266 44.85 10.39 0.57
C ALA A 266 45.02 8.91 1.03
N ALA A 267 44.24 8.02 0.42
CA ALA A 267 44.80 6.96 -0.43
C ALA A 267 43.70 6.11 -1.07
N GLU A 268 43.59 6.21 -2.40
CA GLU A 268 43.14 5.10 -3.23
C GLU A 268 44.09 3.90 -3.03
N PRO A 269 43.63 2.69 -3.36
CA PRO A 269 44.50 1.86 -4.16
C PRO A 269 43.80 1.41 -5.45
N ALA A 270 44.37 1.83 -6.56
CA ALA A 270 44.25 1.16 -7.84
C ALA A 270 45.36 0.09 -7.97
N LEU A 271 45.04 -0.90 -8.80
CA LEU A 271 45.92 -1.82 -9.52
C LEU A 271 46.32 -3.12 -8.80
N GLU A 272 45.81 -4.23 -9.33
CA GLU A 272 46.71 -5.29 -9.79
C GLU A 272 46.18 -5.87 -11.11
N ALA A 273 46.85 -5.50 -12.20
CA ALA A 273 46.70 -6.10 -13.51
C ALA A 273 47.68 -7.29 -13.57
N VAL A 274 47.15 -8.49 -13.84
CA VAL A 274 47.96 -9.65 -14.18
C VAL A 274 47.91 -9.81 -15.70
N SER A 275 49.04 -9.51 -16.32
CA SER A 275 49.41 -9.89 -17.68
C SER A 275 50.23 -11.18 -17.64
N GLU A 276 49.91 -12.13 -18.52
CA GLU A 276 50.81 -13.08 -19.21
C GLU A 276 49.88 -13.92 -20.12
N GLU A 277 49.89 -13.75 -21.44
CA GLU A 277 50.72 -14.48 -22.43
C GLU A 277 50.82 -15.98 -22.10
N SER A 278 50.59 -16.96 -22.97
CA SER A 278 50.55 -17.12 -24.43
C SER A 278 49.70 -18.39 -24.69
N SER A 279 49.15 -18.66 -25.87
CA SER A 279 49.88 -19.38 -26.92
C SER A 279 48.86 -19.77 -28.00
N SER A 280 49.30 -19.61 -29.25
CA SER A 280 48.89 -20.27 -30.50
C SER A 280 47.86 -21.41 -30.44
N GLU A 281 46.91 -21.42 -31.38
CA GLU A 281 46.93 -22.43 -32.46
C GLU A 281 45.93 -22.13 -33.58
N GLU A 282 46.30 -22.65 -34.73
CA GLU A 282 45.93 -22.40 -36.11
C GLU A 282 44.91 -23.46 -36.56
N VAL A 283 43.77 -23.09 -37.14
CA VAL A 283 42.93 -24.02 -37.94
C VAL A 283 42.20 -23.27 -39.07
N VAL A 284 42.80 -23.30 -40.26
CA VAL A 284 42.32 -23.82 -41.56
C VAL A 284 40.80 -23.95 -41.85
N GLU A 285 40.46 -23.75 -43.15
CA GLU A 285 39.24 -24.15 -43.90
C GLU A 285 37.98 -23.28 -43.73
N GLU A 286 37.13 -22.99 -44.73
CA GLU A 286 37.06 -23.19 -46.19
C GLU A 286 35.84 -22.37 -46.67
N ALA A 287 35.78 -22.08 -47.99
CA ALA A 287 34.62 -21.59 -48.77
C ALA A 287 34.22 -20.10 -48.69
#